data_AF-A0A0G0JU19-F1
#
_entry.id   AF-A0A0G0JU19-F1
#
_cell.length_a   1.000
_cell.length_b   1.000
_cell.length_c   1.000
_cell.angle_alpha   90.00
_cell.angle_beta   90.00
_cell.angle_gamma   90.00
#
_symmetry.space_group_name_H-M   'P 1'
#
loop_
_entity.id
_entity.type
_entity.pdbx_description
1 polymer ?
#
loop_
_entity_poly.entity_id
_entity_poly.type
_entity_poly.pdbx_seq_one_letter_code
_entity_poly.pdbx_strand_id
1 'polypeptide(L)'
;MEENLDPKIKKDEKLVERNLRPQSLAEFIGQNKLKEQLDIFLRAAKERKEALDHILFYGPPGLGKTTLAFLMAKEMGVTIKITSGPALTRAGDLASILSAMKKGGVLFIDEVHRLNKIVEETLYAAMEDFALDIVLGKGPSARSVRLNLEKFTVVGATTRIGLISGPMRDRFGYVQQLDFYEDDSLTEIVSRTADVLGVKVDLGAAVEIAKRARGTPRIANRLLRRVRDYAQINNDGLITINEAREALEMLGVDELGLSEADRKYLDVVKKNYGGGPVGVENIAAALTEDVGTITDVYEPYLMKKGLVKRTPRGRVVV
;
A
#
# COMPACT_ATOMS: atom_id res chain seq x y z
N MET A 1 29.97 2.63 2.79
CA MET A 1 30.19 2.40 4.23
C MET A 1 28.87 2.72 4.93
N GLU A 2 27.99 1.72 5.02
CA GLU A 2 26.79 1.80 5.85
C GLU A 2 27.21 1.41 7.28
N GLU A 3 27.47 2.41 8.12
CA GLU A 3 27.75 2.14 9.53
C GLU A 3 26.44 1.99 10.32
N ASN A 4 26.24 0.75 10.79
CA ASN A 4 25.49 0.32 11.97
C ASN A 4 24.72 1.41 12.75
N LEU A 5 23.46 1.60 12.38
CA LEU A 5 22.45 2.18 13.28
C LEU A 5 22.20 1.22 14.46
N ASP A 6 22.27 1.78 15.67
CA ASP A 6 22.12 1.11 16.97
C ASP A 6 20.83 0.25 17.03
N PRO A 7 20.89 -1.03 17.43
CA PRO A 7 19.72 -1.92 17.51
C PRO A 7 18.60 -1.41 18.43
N LYS A 8 18.90 -0.49 19.36
CA LYS A 8 17.90 0.17 20.21
C LYS A 8 17.03 1.15 19.41
N ILE A 9 17.64 1.94 18.53
CA ILE A 9 16.96 2.90 17.64
C ILE A 9 16.00 2.16 16.68
N LYS A 10 16.42 1.02 16.11
CA LYS A 10 15.54 0.17 15.26
C LYS A 10 14.34 -0.42 16.02
N LYS A 11 14.46 -0.64 17.33
CA LYS A 11 13.37 -1.19 18.16
C LYS A 11 12.35 -0.11 18.50
N ASP A 12 12.82 1.10 18.81
CA ASP A 12 11.98 2.26 19.10
C ASP A 12 11.27 2.77 17.83
N GLU A 13 11.92 2.81 16.67
CA GLU A 13 11.28 3.14 15.39
C GLU A 13 10.17 2.15 15.01
N LYS A 14 10.38 0.84 15.21
CA LYS A 14 9.34 -0.18 14.98
C LYS A 14 8.16 -0.08 15.94
N LEU A 15 8.40 0.36 17.18
CA LEU A 15 7.35 0.60 18.18
C LEU A 15 6.53 1.84 17.81
N VAL A 16 7.19 2.92 17.43
CA VAL A 16 6.54 4.15 16.95
C VAL A 16 5.73 3.87 15.68
N GLU A 17 6.27 3.14 14.70
CA GLU A 17 5.51 2.74 13.51
C GLU A 17 4.30 1.85 13.81
N ARG A 18 4.37 1.01 14.84
CA ARG A 18 3.21 0.21 15.30
C ARG A 18 2.13 1.10 15.93
N ASN A 19 2.52 2.08 16.73
CA ASN A 19 1.58 2.99 17.39
C ASN A 19 0.89 3.95 16.42
N LEU A 20 1.56 4.30 15.31
CA LEU A 20 0.96 5.12 14.26
C LEU A 20 -0.16 4.39 13.50
N ARG A 21 -0.12 3.07 13.42
CA ARG A 21 -1.17 2.31 12.73
C ARG A 21 -2.43 2.26 13.60
N PRO A 22 -3.62 2.42 12.99
CA PRO A 22 -4.89 2.20 13.69
C PRO A 22 -4.94 0.81 14.30
N GLN A 23 -5.57 0.71 15.47
CA GLN A 23 -5.68 -0.54 16.22
C GLN A 23 -7.03 -1.23 16.04
N SER A 24 -8.01 -0.57 15.43
CA SER A 24 -9.33 -1.12 15.11
C SER A 24 -9.80 -0.59 13.77
N LEU A 25 -10.83 -1.23 13.19
CA LEU A 25 -11.45 -0.71 11.96
C LEU A 25 -12.11 0.66 12.21
N ALA A 26 -12.59 0.91 13.43
CA ALA A 26 -13.17 2.19 13.84
C ALA A 26 -12.13 3.33 13.83
N GLU A 27 -10.90 3.06 14.26
CA GLU A 27 -9.78 4.02 14.22
C GLU A 27 -9.20 4.23 12.81
N PHE A 28 -9.60 3.44 11.82
CA PHE A 28 -9.13 3.61 10.46
C PHE A 28 -9.81 4.84 9.85
N ILE A 29 -9.09 5.95 9.78
CA ILE A 29 -9.62 7.21 9.25
C ILE A 29 -9.87 7.07 7.74
N GLY A 30 -10.93 7.70 7.23
CA GLY A 30 -11.34 7.66 5.83
C GLY A 30 -11.88 6.29 5.38
N GLN A 31 -12.08 6.14 4.06
CA GLN A 31 -12.58 4.89 3.43
C GLN A 31 -13.91 4.40 4.02
N ASN A 32 -14.84 5.30 4.36
CA ASN A 32 -16.05 4.97 5.15
C ASN A 32 -16.90 3.86 4.53
N LYS A 33 -17.19 3.93 3.24
CA LYS A 33 -17.95 2.89 2.52
C LYS A 33 -17.29 1.51 2.61
N LEU A 34 -15.96 1.46 2.48
CA LEU A 34 -15.20 0.22 2.60
C LEU A 34 -15.26 -0.32 4.03
N LYS A 35 -15.11 0.53 5.05
CA LYS A 35 -15.20 0.12 6.45
C LYS A 35 -16.57 -0.47 6.79
N GLU A 36 -17.65 0.16 6.32
CA GLU A 36 -19.01 -0.35 6.51
C GLU A 36 -19.18 -1.75 5.89
N GLN A 37 -18.72 -1.94 4.66
CA GLN A 37 -18.77 -3.24 4.00
C GLN A 37 -17.94 -4.31 4.73
N LEU A 38 -16.71 -3.98 5.13
CA LEU A 38 -15.86 -4.90 5.88
C LEU A 38 -16.45 -5.24 7.25
N ASP A 39 -17.03 -4.28 7.97
CA ASP A 39 -17.67 -4.53 9.27
C ASP A 39 -18.80 -5.57 9.14
N ILE A 40 -19.64 -5.45 8.11
CA ILE A 40 -20.69 -6.44 7.82
C ILE A 40 -20.08 -7.82 7.55
N PHE A 41 -19.07 -7.92 6.68
CA PHE A 41 -18.45 -9.20 6.34
C PHE A 41 -17.77 -9.85 7.53
N LEU A 42 -17.03 -9.07 8.33
CA LEU A 42 -16.36 -9.51 9.55
C LEU A 42 -17.34 -10.05 10.57
N ARG A 43 -18.45 -9.34 10.83
CA ARG A 43 -19.48 -9.80 11.77
C ARG A 43 -20.16 -11.08 11.28
N ALA A 44 -20.55 -11.12 10.01
CA ALA A 44 -21.22 -12.28 9.44
C ALA A 44 -20.34 -13.53 9.47
N ALA A 45 -19.05 -13.41 9.14
CA ALA A 45 -18.11 -14.55 9.20
C ALA A 45 -17.87 -15.02 10.65
N LYS A 46 -17.78 -14.10 11.62
CA LYS A 46 -17.68 -14.43 13.05
C LYS A 46 -18.90 -15.21 13.55
N GLU A 47 -20.11 -14.75 13.22
CA GLU A 47 -21.35 -15.40 13.62
C GLU A 47 -21.44 -16.83 13.09
N ARG A 48 -21.01 -17.05 11.83
CA ARG A 48 -20.94 -18.38 11.22
C ARG A 48 -19.75 -19.24 11.70
N LYS A 49 -18.78 -18.65 12.41
CA LYS A 49 -17.51 -19.29 12.79
C LYS A 49 -16.71 -19.81 11.58
N GLU A 50 -16.74 -19.03 10.50
CA GLU A 50 -16.08 -19.34 9.24
C GLU A 50 -14.90 -18.39 8.97
N ALA A 51 -14.03 -18.78 8.04
CA ALA A 51 -13.03 -17.87 7.50
C ALA A 51 -13.73 -16.78 6.66
N LEU A 52 -13.09 -15.62 6.52
CA LEU A 52 -13.54 -14.61 5.57
C LEU A 52 -13.29 -15.11 4.14
N ASP A 53 -14.12 -14.66 3.21
CA ASP A 53 -13.84 -14.79 1.78
C ASP A 53 -12.51 -14.12 1.45
N HIS A 54 -11.83 -14.63 0.42
CA HIS A 54 -10.60 -14.02 -0.06
C HIS A 54 -10.86 -12.59 -0.57
N ILE A 55 -10.00 -11.64 -0.20
CA ILE A 55 -10.15 -10.22 -0.52
C ILE A 55 -8.99 -9.72 -1.38
N LEU A 56 -9.28 -8.94 -2.42
CA LEU A 56 -8.28 -8.24 -3.22
C LEU A 56 -8.45 -6.72 -3.06
N PHE A 57 -7.44 -6.09 -2.45
CA PHE A 57 -7.33 -4.63 -2.41
C PHE A 57 -6.46 -4.13 -3.55
N TYR A 58 -6.93 -3.14 -4.28
CA TYR A 58 -6.12 -2.47 -5.29
C TYR A 58 -6.15 -0.96 -5.19
N GLY A 59 -5.14 -0.30 -5.75
CA GLY A 59 -5.04 1.16 -5.78
C GLY A 59 -3.62 1.65 -5.49
N PRO A 60 -3.39 2.97 -5.54
CA PRO A 60 -2.08 3.59 -5.33
C PRO A 60 -1.33 3.12 -4.05
N PRO A 61 0.01 3.20 -4.05
CA PRO A 61 0.80 2.88 -2.86
C PRO A 61 0.49 3.85 -1.72
N GLY A 62 0.58 3.36 -0.48
CA GLY A 62 0.45 4.22 0.71
C GLY A 62 -0.97 4.49 1.21
N LEU A 63 -2.00 3.92 0.59
CA LEU A 63 -3.42 4.07 0.99
C LEU A 63 -3.88 3.17 2.15
N GLY A 64 -2.99 2.35 2.72
CA GLY A 64 -3.32 1.54 3.90
C GLY A 64 -3.79 0.10 3.64
N LYS A 65 -3.63 -0.45 2.43
CA LYS A 65 -3.98 -1.86 2.09
C LYS A 65 -3.45 -2.88 3.11
N THR A 66 -2.15 -2.83 3.42
CA THR A 66 -1.53 -3.71 4.44
C THR A 66 -2.14 -3.48 5.82
N THR A 67 -2.48 -2.24 6.16
CA THR A 67 -3.08 -1.90 7.47
C THR A 67 -4.48 -2.49 7.60
N LEU A 68 -5.30 -2.42 6.54
CA LEU A 68 -6.61 -3.08 6.52
C LEU A 68 -6.50 -4.59 6.73
N ALA A 69 -5.54 -5.25 6.07
CA ALA A 69 -5.33 -6.69 6.28
C ALA A 69 -5.02 -7.04 7.74
N PHE A 70 -4.18 -6.24 8.40
CA PHE A 70 -3.91 -6.40 9.84
C PHE A 70 -5.16 -6.19 10.69
N LEU A 71 -5.93 -5.13 10.41
CA LEU A 71 -7.15 -4.83 11.15
C LEU A 71 -8.19 -5.94 10.99
N MET A 72 -8.38 -6.46 9.78
CA MET A 72 -9.29 -7.59 9.53
C MET A 72 -8.87 -8.83 10.31
N ALA A 73 -7.59 -9.20 10.29
CA ALA A 73 -7.10 -10.35 11.04
C ALA A 73 -7.27 -10.17 12.56
N LYS A 74 -7.00 -8.95 13.06
CA LYS A 74 -7.19 -8.59 14.47
C LYS A 74 -8.66 -8.67 14.87
N GLU A 75 -9.55 -8.11 14.06
CA GLU A 75 -10.99 -8.18 14.26
C GLU A 75 -11.45 -9.64 14.32
N MET A 76 -11.04 -10.47 13.37
CA MET A 76 -11.38 -11.91 13.35
C MET A 76 -10.73 -12.71 14.48
N GLY A 77 -9.77 -12.15 15.22
CA GLY A 77 -9.06 -12.86 16.28
C GLY A 77 -8.13 -13.96 15.76
N VAL A 78 -7.61 -13.81 14.53
CA VAL A 78 -6.80 -14.82 13.84
C VAL A 78 -5.39 -14.32 13.57
N THR A 79 -4.47 -15.25 13.31
CA THR A 79 -3.09 -14.91 12.95
C THR A 79 -3.00 -14.41 11.50
N ILE A 80 -2.12 -13.45 11.26
CA ILE A 80 -1.76 -12.99 9.92
C ILE A 80 -0.32 -13.37 9.57
N LYS A 81 -0.12 -13.88 8.36
CA LYS A 81 1.18 -14.09 7.71
C LYS A 81 1.30 -13.12 6.55
N ILE A 82 2.46 -12.47 6.45
CA ILE A 82 2.73 -11.42 5.46
C ILE A 82 3.83 -11.91 4.55
N THR A 83 3.59 -11.79 3.26
CA THR A 83 4.57 -12.02 2.20
C THR A 83 4.33 -11.04 1.06
N SER A 84 5.13 -11.13 0.01
CA SER A 84 4.92 -10.40 -1.24
C SER A 84 5.00 -11.35 -2.43
N GLY A 85 4.39 -10.95 -3.54
CA GLY A 85 4.45 -11.69 -4.81
C GLY A 85 5.90 -12.05 -5.18
N PRO A 86 6.84 -11.09 -5.21
CA PRO A 86 8.24 -11.35 -5.52
C PRO A 86 8.96 -12.27 -4.52
N ALA A 87 8.52 -12.31 -3.26
CA ALA A 87 9.12 -13.18 -2.25
C ALA A 87 8.71 -14.65 -2.42
N LEU A 88 7.61 -14.93 -3.13
CA LEU A 88 7.14 -16.29 -3.41
C LEU A 88 7.66 -16.75 -4.77
N THR A 89 8.78 -17.48 -4.75
CA THR A 89 9.46 -17.88 -5.98
C THR A 89 9.09 -19.28 -6.43
N ARG A 90 8.67 -20.16 -5.51
CA ARG A 90 8.37 -21.58 -5.80
C ARG A 90 7.10 -22.01 -5.07
N ALA A 91 6.40 -23.00 -5.61
CA ALA A 91 5.22 -23.61 -4.98
C ALA A 91 5.48 -24.06 -3.53
N GLY A 92 6.69 -24.56 -3.25
CA GLY A 92 7.10 -24.95 -1.90
C GLY A 92 7.13 -23.79 -0.89
N ASP A 93 7.46 -22.57 -1.32
CA ASP A 93 7.49 -21.40 -0.43
C ASP A 93 6.06 -21.09 0.06
N LEU A 94 5.08 -21.13 -0.86
CA LEU A 94 3.66 -20.97 -0.54
C LEU A 94 3.14 -22.14 0.30
N ALA A 95 3.46 -23.38 -0.08
CA ALA A 95 3.04 -24.58 0.65
C ALA A 95 3.53 -24.58 2.10
N SER A 96 4.75 -24.11 2.36
CA SER A 96 5.29 -23.97 3.72
C SER A 96 4.51 -22.95 4.55
N ILE A 97 4.01 -21.88 3.95
CA ILE A 97 3.21 -20.86 4.66
C ILE A 97 1.81 -21.38 4.93
N LEU A 98 1.16 -21.94 3.91
CA LEU A 98 -0.22 -22.43 3.98
C LEU A 98 -0.35 -23.61 4.95
N SER A 99 0.58 -24.57 4.92
CA SER A 99 0.55 -25.75 5.80
C SER A 99 0.72 -25.40 7.29
N ALA A 100 1.34 -24.26 7.61
CA ALA A 100 1.52 -23.78 8.98
C ALA A 100 0.39 -22.86 9.45
N MET A 101 -0.59 -22.53 8.60
CA MET A 101 -1.71 -21.67 8.99
C MET A 101 -2.72 -22.40 9.86
N LYS A 102 -3.21 -21.68 10.86
CA LYS A 102 -4.33 -22.13 11.70
C LYS A 102 -5.65 -21.79 11.03
N LYS A 103 -6.72 -22.48 11.43
CA LYS A 103 -8.09 -22.19 11.01
C LYS A 103 -8.43 -20.70 11.09
N GLY A 104 -8.93 -20.16 9.98
CA GLY A 104 -9.28 -18.76 9.79
C GLY A 104 -8.08 -17.82 9.60
N GLY A 105 -6.84 -18.32 9.57
CA GLY A 105 -5.64 -17.50 9.40
C GLY A 105 -5.67 -16.66 8.12
N VAL A 106 -5.03 -15.50 8.17
CA VAL A 106 -4.94 -14.56 7.03
C VAL A 106 -3.56 -14.65 6.40
N LEU A 107 -3.50 -14.94 5.09
CA LEU A 107 -2.32 -14.77 4.26
C LEU A 107 -2.42 -13.46 3.49
N PHE A 108 -1.63 -12.47 3.87
CA PHE A 108 -1.49 -11.22 3.14
C PHE A 108 -0.36 -11.31 2.12
N ILE A 109 -0.66 -11.02 0.85
CA ILE A 109 0.29 -11.02 -0.26
C ILE A 109 0.33 -9.62 -0.87
N ASP A 110 1.38 -8.85 -0.58
CA ASP A 110 1.61 -7.57 -1.25
C ASP A 110 2.15 -7.78 -2.67
N GLU A 111 1.88 -6.84 -3.56
CA GLU A 111 2.22 -6.96 -4.99
C GLU A 111 1.83 -8.31 -5.59
N VAL A 112 0.60 -8.77 -5.29
CA VAL A 112 0.13 -10.11 -5.68
C VAL A 112 0.18 -10.35 -7.20
N HIS A 113 0.15 -9.29 -8.00
CA HIS A 113 0.33 -9.33 -9.46
C HIS A 113 1.74 -9.74 -9.93
N ARG A 114 2.70 -9.85 -9.01
CA ARG A 114 4.09 -10.26 -9.32
C ARG A 114 4.38 -11.71 -8.95
N LEU A 115 3.35 -12.48 -8.58
CA LEU A 115 3.50 -13.93 -8.47
C LEU A 115 3.90 -14.50 -9.82
N ASN A 116 4.81 -15.47 -9.81
CA ASN A 116 5.06 -16.25 -11.02
C ASN A 116 3.93 -17.24 -11.23
N LYS A 117 3.77 -17.68 -12.49
CA LYS A 117 2.69 -18.58 -12.91
C LYS A 117 2.57 -19.85 -12.07
N ILE A 118 3.69 -20.47 -11.69
CA ILE A 118 3.67 -21.71 -10.89
C ILE A 118 3.06 -21.46 -9.51
N VAL A 119 3.47 -20.36 -8.85
CA VAL A 119 2.94 -20.00 -7.54
C VAL A 119 1.49 -19.54 -7.63
N GLU A 120 1.13 -18.80 -8.68
CA GLU A 120 -0.24 -18.35 -8.95
C GLU A 120 -1.19 -19.55 -9.13
N GLU A 121 -0.82 -20.53 -9.95
CA GLU A 121 -1.60 -21.78 -10.15
C GLU A 121 -1.72 -22.59 -8.85
N THR A 122 -0.64 -22.66 -8.07
CA THR A 122 -0.66 -23.33 -6.75
C THR A 122 -1.62 -22.62 -5.79
N LEU A 123 -1.67 -21.28 -5.83
CA LEU A 123 -2.56 -20.49 -5.00
C LEU A 123 -4.03 -20.69 -5.37
N TYR A 124 -4.36 -20.93 -6.65
CA TYR A 124 -5.73 -21.24 -7.08
C TYR A 124 -6.29 -22.47 -6.37
N ALA A 125 -5.55 -23.58 -6.45
CA ALA A 125 -5.95 -24.83 -5.83
C ALA A 125 -6.13 -24.65 -4.31
N ALA A 126 -5.25 -23.89 -3.67
CA ALA A 126 -5.35 -23.61 -2.25
C ALA A 126 -6.58 -22.75 -1.88
N MET A 127 -6.96 -21.77 -2.70
CA MET A 127 -8.10 -20.89 -2.46
C MET A 127 -9.44 -21.59 -2.71
N GLU A 128 -9.53 -22.43 -3.74
CA GLU A 128 -10.78 -23.13 -4.10
C GLU A 128 -11.03 -24.34 -3.21
N ASP A 129 -10.03 -25.23 -3.11
CA ASP A 129 -10.20 -26.55 -2.52
C ASP A 129 -9.68 -26.64 -1.07
N PHE A 130 -8.99 -25.61 -0.59
CA PHE A 130 -8.22 -25.68 0.66
C PHE A 130 -7.30 -26.91 0.70
N ALA A 131 -6.63 -27.19 -0.42
CA ALA A 131 -5.70 -28.31 -0.55
C ALA A 131 -4.53 -27.97 -1.48
N LEU A 132 -3.43 -28.70 -1.35
CA LEU A 132 -2.25 -28.62 -2.21
C LEU A 132 -1.81 -30.01 -2.65
N ASP A 133 -1.56 -30.19 -3.94
CA ASP A 133 -0.93 -31.40 -4.45
C ASP A 133 0.60 -31.21 -4.45
N ILE A 134 1.30 -32.01 -3.63
CA ILE A 134 2.75 -31.93 -3.45
C ILE A 134 3.39 -33.20 -3.99
N VAL A 135 4.37 -33.04 -4.87
CA VAL A 135 5.19 -34.15 -5.36
C VAL A 135 6.30 -34.45 -4.35
N LEU A 136 6.25 -35.65 -3.76
CA LEU A 136 7.29 -36.14 -2.86
C LEU A 136 8.23 -37.09 -3.60
N GLY A 137 9.54 -36.85 -3.47
CA GLY A 137 10.59 -37.64 -4.13
C GLY A 137 11.09 -37.04 -5.45
N LYS A 138 11.97 -37.76 -6.15
CA LYS A 138 12.52 -37.38 -7.46
C LYS A 138 12.54 -38.58 -8.40
N GLY A 139 12.37 -38.35 -9.70
CA GLY A 139 12.45 -39.40 -10.72
C GLY A 139 11.23 -40.32 -10.75
N PRO A 140 11.36 -41.55 -11.28
CA PRO A 140 10.24 -42.48 -11.47
C PRO A 140 9.50 -42.91 -10.19
N SER A 141 10.12 -42.71 -9.02
CA SER A 141 9.54 -43.01 -7.70
C SER A 141 8.81 -41.83 -7.07
N ALA A 142 8.76 -40.67 -7.75
CA ALA A 142 8.02 -39.51 -7.27
C ALA A 142 6.52 -39.84 -7.17
N ARG A 143 5.92 -39.52 -6.03
CA ARG A 143 4.48 -39.71 -5.79
C ARG A 143 3.82 -38.38 -5.45
N SER A 144 2.63 -38.15 -6.00
CA SER A 144 1.81 -36.99 -5.64
C SER A 144 1.03 -37.29 -4.35
N VAL A 145 1.10 -36.38 -3.38
CA VAL A 145 0.34 -36.45 -2.14
C VAL A 145 -0.48 -35.17 -1.99
N ARG A 146 -1.78 -35.32 -1.77
CA ARG A 146 -2.68 -34.21 -1.47
C ARG A 146 -2.58 -33.84 0.01
N LEU A 147 -2.16 -32.62 0.28
CA LEU A 147 -2.13 -32.00 1.59
C LEU A 147 -3.40 -31.18 1.78
N ASN A 148 -4.23 -31.55 2.76
CA ASN A 148 -5.38 -30.73 3.15
C ASN A 148 -4.91 -29.56 4.01
N LEU A 149 -5.46 -28.37 3.76
CA LEU A 149 -5.19 -27.14 4.49
C LEU A 149 -6.35 -26.81 5.42
N GLU A 150 -6.04 -26.12 6.51
CA GLU A 150 -7.06 -25.41 7.27
C GLU A 150 -7.69 -24.32 6.42
N LYS A 151 -8.99 -24.05 6.60
CA LYS A 151 -9.64 -22.90 5.94
C LYS A 151 -8.91 -21.61 6.31
N PHE A 152 -8.56 -20.80 5.33
CA PHE A 152 -7.81 -19.56 5.50
C PHE A 152 -8.35 -18.47 4.57
N THR A 153 -7.97 -17.22 4.84
CA THR A 153 -8.32 -16.07 4.00
C THR A 153 -7.05 -15.55 3.31
N VAL A 154 -7.16 -15.25 2.02
CA VAL A 154 -6.10 -14.55 1.28
C VAL A 154 -6.50 -13.09 1.19
N VAL A 155 -5.59 -12.19 1.55
CA VAL A 155 -5.74 -10.76 1.30
C VAL A 155 -4.65 -10.34 0.32
N GLY A 156 -5.00 -10.22 -0.95
CA GLY A 156 -4.10 -9.73 -1.99
C GLY A 156 -4.07 -8.21 -2.01
N ALA A 157 -2.90 -7.61 -2.25
CA ALA A 157 -2.76 -6.19 -2.50
C ALA A 157 -2.01 -5.91 -3.80
N THR A 158 -2.51 -4.97 -4.62
CA THR A 158 -1.86 -4.60 -5.89
C THR A 158 -2.02 -3.12 -6.22
N THR A 159 -1.02 -2.53 -6.89
CA THR A 159 -1.16 -1.22 -7.55
C THR A 159 -1.71 -1.35 -8.97
N ARG A 160 -1.68 -2.57 -9.54
CA ARG A 160 -1.96 -2.87 -10.94
C ARG A 160 -2.96 -4.01 -11.07
N ILE A 161 -4.24 -3.70 -10.87
CA ILE A 161 -5.29 -4.70 -11.06
C ILE A 161 -5.36 -5.25 -12.49
N GLY A 162 -4.92 -4.46 -13.48
CA GLY A 162 -4.84 -4.89 -14.89
C GLY A 162 -3.84 -6.01 -15.14
N LEU A 163 -2.89 -6.27 -14.23
CA LEU A 163 -1.92 -7.36 -14.32
C LEU A 163 -2.36 -8.64 -13.60
N ILE A 164 -3.47 -8.59 -12.86
CA ILE A 164 -4.05 -9.79 -12.24
C ILE A 164 -4.80 -10.57 -13.31
N SER A 165 -4.47 -11.84 -13.47
CA SER A 165 -5.14 -12.72 -14.42
C SER A 165 -6.65 -12.80 -14.11
N GLY A 166 -7.48 -12.99 -15.15
CA GLY A 166 -8.91 -13.23 -14.99
C GLY A 166 -9.19 -14.35 -13.99
N PRO A 167 -8.56 -15.54 -14.17
CA PRO A 167 -8.70 -16.63 -13.23
C PRO A 167 -8.41 -16.21 -11.79
N MET A 168 -7.26 -15.60 -11.50
CA MET A 168 -6.92 -15.19 -10.14
C MET A 168 -7.96 -14.24 -9.52
N ARG A 169 -8.44 -13.28 -10.31
CA ARG A 169 -9.40 -12.27 -9.86
C ARG A 169 -10.73 -12.89 -9.43
N ASP A 170 -11.22 -13.88 -10.17
CA ASP A 170 -12.52 -14.52 -9.93
C ASP A 170 -12.57 -15.33 -8.62
N ARG A 171 -11.41 -15.67 -8.04
CA ARG A 171 -11.32 -16.38 -6.74
C ARG A 171 -11.37 -15.45 -5.54
N PHE A 172 -11.30 -14.13 -5.75
CA PHE A 172 -11.51 -13.16 -4.69
C PHE A 172 -13.00 -12.86 -4.56
N GLY A 173 -13.62 -13.30 -3.46
CA GLY A 173 -15.02 -13.05 -3.16
C GLY A 173 -15.34 -11.56 -2.93
N TYR A 174 -14.33 -10.75 -2.65
CA TYR A 174 -14.46 -9.30 -2.56
C TYR A 174 -13.25 -8.59 -3.19
N VAL A 175 -13.50 -7.75 -4.19
CA VAL A 175 -12.47 -6.96 -4.89
C VAL A 175 -12.79 -5.49 -4.71
N GLN A 176 -11.86 -4.73 -4.14
CA GLN A 176 -12.11 -3.34 -3.78
C GLN A 176 -10.93 -2.41 -4.13
N GLN A 177 -11.27 -1.29 -4.75
CA GLN A 177 -10.36 -0.16 -4.92
C GLN A 177 -10.28 0.67 -3.64
N LEU A 178 -9.07 1.00 -3.22
CA LEU A 178 -8.83 2.10 -2.29
C LEU A 178 -8.57 3.35 -3.10
N ASP A 179 -9.41 4.36 -2.87
CA ASP A 179 -9.24 5.67 -3.49
C ASP A 179 -8.31 6.56 -2.67
N PHE A 180 -7.83 7.63 -3.31
CA PHE A 180 -7.13 8.68 -2.58
C PHE A 180 -8.02 9.28 -1.51
N TYR A 181 -7.39 9.70 -0.42
CA TYR A 181 -8.05 10.33 0.71
C TYR A 181 -8.38 11.77 0.39
N GLU A 182 -9.47 12.25 0.98
CA GLU A 182 -9.83 13.66 1.03
C GLU A 182 -8.98 14.40 2.06
N ASP A 183 -8.80 15.71 1.83
CA ASP A 183 -7.92 16.55 2.65
C ASP A 183 -8.35 16.58 4.12
N ASP A 184 -9.65 16.52 4.41
CA ASP A 184 -10.19 16.46 5.78
C ASP A 184 -9.76 15.17 6.50
N SER A 185 -9.87 14.02 5.83
CA SER A 185 -9.41 12.73 6.37
C SER A 185 -7.89 12.73 6.57
N LEU A 186 -7.14 13.35 5.66
CA LEU A 186 -5.69 13.49 5.83
C LEU A 186 -5.31 14.43 6.96
N THR A 187 -6.06 15.51 7.16
CA THR A 187 -5.87 16.45 8.27
C THR A 187 -6.04 15.72 9.60
N GLU A 188 -7.10 14.92 9.74
CA GLU A 188 -7.32 14.09 10.93
C GLU A 188 -6.18 13.08 11.14
N ILE A 189 -5.68 12.46 10.06
CA ILE A 189 -4.52 11.55 10.13
C ILE A 189 -3.27 12.29 10.59
N VAL A 190 -3.00 13.49 10.10
CA VAL A 190 -1.85 14.31 10.49
C VAL A 190 -1.94 14.69 11.96
N SER A 191 -3.09 15.20 12.42
CA SER A 191 -3.31 15.56 13.82
C SER A 191 -3.14 14.35 14.74
N ARG A 192 -3.78 13.21 14.44
CA ARG A 192 -3.61 11.97 15.22
C ARG A 192 -2.15 11.51 15.26
N THR A 193 -1.45 11.59 14.14
CA THR A 193 -0.03 11.21 14.05
C THR A 193 0.84 12.17 14.86
N ALA A 194 0.52 13.47 14.87
CA ALA A 194 1.22 14.46 15.69
C ALA A 194 1.05 14.15 17.18
N ASP A 195 -0.17 13.85 17.62
CA ASP A 195 -0.47 13.47 19.01
C ASP A 195 0.33 12.22 19.44
N VAL A 196 0.34 11.17 18.62
CA VAL A 196 1.10 9.94 18.89
C VAL A 196 2.60 10.20 18.96
N LEU A 197 3.11 11.18 18.21
CA LEU A 197 4.52 11.56 18.19
C LEU A 197 4.88 12.63 19.24
N GLY A 198 3.91 13.16 19.99
CA GLY A 198 4.11 14.26 20.93
C GLY A 198 4.50 15.58 20.25
N VAL A 199 4.07 15.79 19.00
CA VAL A 199 4.36 16.98 18.20
C VAL A 199 3.23 17.97 18.35
N LYS A 200 3.56 19.22 18.69
CA LYS A 200 2.58 20.30 18.73
C LYS A 200 2.36 20.83 17.32
N VAL A 201 1.21 20.52 16.73
CA VAL A 201 0.80 21.02 15.42
C VAL A 201 -0.51 21.77 15.55
N ASP A 202 -0.61 22.97 14.98
CA ASP A 202 -1.92 23.64 14.89
C ASP A 202 -2.76 23.04 13.74
N LEU A 203 -4.06 23.36 13.74
CA LEU A 203 -4.97 22.84 12.72
C LEU A 203 -4.62 23.37 11.31
N GLY A 204 -4.14 24.61 11.20
CA GLY A 204 -3.78 25.22 9.91
C GLY A 204 -2.60 24.51 9.24
N ALA A 205 -1.58 24.17 10.03
CA ALA A 205 -0.43 23.37 9.63
C ALA A 205 -0.83 21.95 9.25
N ALA A 206 -1.70 21.31 10.03
CA ALA A 206 -2.20 19.97 9.70
C ALA A 206 -2.92 19.96 8.34
N VAL A 207 -3.76 20.96 8.08
CA VAL A 207 -4.43 21.16 6.79
C VAL A 207 -3.41 21.42 5.66
N GLU A 208 -2.41 22.25 5.90
CA GLU A 208 -1.36 22.56 4.90
C GLU A 208 -0.56 21.30 4.52
N ILE A 209 -0.17 20.49 5.51
CA ILE A 209 0.50 19.20 5.28
C ILE A 209 -0.43 18.24 4.52
N ALA A 210 -1.70 18.17 4.91
CA ALA A 210 -2.70 17.29 4.28
C ALA A 210 -2.91 17.62 2.79
N LYS A 211 -3.09 18.90 2.45
CA LYS A 211 -3.24 19.36 1.06
C LYS A 211 -2.07 18.95 0.16
N ARG A 212 -0.85 18.94 0.72
CA ARG A 212 0.37 18.56 0.01
C ARG A 212 0.70 17.07 0.09
N ALA A 213 -0.11 16.26 0.80
CA ALA A 213 0.11 14.83 1.01
C ALA A 213 -0.39 13.93 -0.13
N ARG A 214 -0.84 14.52 -1.24
CA ARG A 214 -1.25 13.81 -2.46
C ARG A 214 -2.40 12.81 -2.26
N GLY A 215 -3.29 13.06 -1.31
CA GLY A 215 -4.36 12.11 -1.00
C GLY A 215 -3.86 10.79 -0.38
N THR A 216 -2.64 10.73 0.17
CA THR A 216 -2.07 9.49 0.71
C THR A 216 -1.62 9.63 2.18
N PRO A 217 -2.10 8.77 3.10
CA PRO A 217 -1.68 8.77 4.50
C PRO A 217 -0.16 8.59 4.69
N ARG A 218 0.46 7.74 3.85
CA ARG A 218 1.92 7.51 3.90
C ARG A 218 2.71 8.80 3.65
N ILE A 219 2.30 9.61 2.66
CA ILE A 219 2.99 10.88 2.38
C ILE A 219 2.67 11.89 3.48
N ALA A 220 1.42 11.98 3.96
CA ALA A 220 1.04 12.88 5.05
C ALA A 220 1.92 12.68 6.29
N ASN A 221 2.06 11.43 6.75
CA ASN A 221 2.88 11.09 7.91
C ASN A 221 4.37 11.34 7.66
N ARG A 222 4.85 11.11 6.43
CA ARG A 222 6.24 11.41 6.06
C ARG A 222 6.51 12.91 6.08
N LEU A 223 5.61 13.71 5.52
CA LEU A 223 5.72 15.17 5.52
C LEU A 223 5.68 15.71 6.94
N LEU A 224 4.74 15.27 7.78
CA LEU A 224 4.68 15.68 9.19
C LEU A 224 6.01 15.42 9.92
N ARG A 225 6.63 14.24 9.74
CA ARG A 225 7.93 13.95 10.35
C ARG A 225 9.00 14.94 9.90
N ARG A 226 9.04 15.31 8.61
CA ARG A 226 10.02 16.28 8.09
C ARG A 226 9.74 17.70 8.54
N VAL A 227 8.48 18.12 8.57
CA VAL A 227 8.08 19.43 9.08
C VAL A 227 8.41 19.54 10.58
N ARG A 228 8.20 18.46 11.34
CA ARG A 228 8.66 18.39 12.73
C ARG A 228 10.18 18.54 12.84
N ASP A 229 10.94 17.80 12.04
CA ASP A 229 12.42 17.87 12.06
C ASP A 229 12.87 19.32 11.79
N TYR A 230 12.20 20.04 10.88
CA TYR A 230 12.44 21.46 10.61
C TYR A 230 12.09 22.36 11.80
N ALA A 231 10.88 22.20 12.36
CA ALA A 231 10.38 23.05 13.44
C ALA A 231 11.15 22.87 14.74
N GLN A 232 11.72 21.69 15.01
CA GLN A 232 12.56 21.43 16.18
C GLN A 232 13.92 22.15 16.14
N ILE A 233 14.43 22.44 14.94
CA ILE A 233 15.73 23.11 14.77
C ILE A 233 15.55 24.63 14.68
N ASN A 234 14.48 25.08 14.03
CA ASN A 234 14.28 26.49 13.71
C ASN A 234 13.33 27.23 14.67
N ASN A 235 12.62 26.53 15.57
CA ASN A 235 11.67 27.12 16.52
C ASN A 235 11.50 26.25 17.79
N ASP A 236 10.62 26.65 18.72
CA ASP A 236 10.31 25.94 19.97
C ASP A 236 9.48 24.63 19.77
N GLY A 237 9.53 24.04 18.57
CA GLY A 237 8.86 22.78 18.24
C GLY A 237 7.35 22.85 18.02
N LEU A 238 6.75 24.05 18.03
CA LEU A 238 5.38 24.28 17.57
C LEU A 238 5.36 24.44 16.05
N ILE A 239 4.54 23.64 15.37
CA ILE A 239 4.33 23.74 13.92
C ILE A 239 3.08 24.58 13.69
N THR A 240 3.26 25.83 13.24
CA THR A 240 2.16 26.64 12.70
C THR A 240 2.10 26.53 11.18
N ILE A 241 1.07 27.11 10.58
CA ILE A 241 0.91 27.14 9.11
C ILE A 241 2.14 27.72 8.39
N ASN A 242 2.83 28.70 8.99
CA ASN A 242 4.00 29.33 8.37
C ASN A 242 5.20 28.38 8.38
N GLU A 243 5.52 27.78 9.54
CA GLU A 243 6.60 26.78 9.61
C GLU A 243 6.32 25.58 8.71
N ALA A 244 5.05 25.14 8.61
CA ALA A 244 4.67 24.07 7.70
C ALA A 244 4.97 24.44 6.24
N ARG A 245 4.62 25.66 5.81
CA ARG A 245 4.88 26.13 4.44
C ARG A 245 6.36 26.22 4.13
N GLU A 246 7.14 26.86 5.00
CA GLU A 246 8.58 27.03 4.83
C GLU A 246 9.29 25.67 4.78
N ALA A 247 8.93 24.76 5.69
CA ALA A 247 9.47 23.40 5.68
C ALA A 247 9.10 22.63 4.40
N LEU A 248 7.85 22.72 3.95
CA LEU A 248 7.39 22.02 2.74
C LEU A 248 8.05 22.57 1.47
N GLU A 249 8.26 23.89 1.40
CA GLU A 249 8.99 24.53 0.32
C GLU A 249 10.47 24.12 0.31
N MET A 250 11.12 24.09 1.47
CA MET A 250 12.50 23.57 1.62
C MET A 250 12.61 22.10 1.18
N LEU A 251 11.58 21.30 1.41
CA LEU A 251 11.50 19.90 0.95
C LEU A 251 11.18 19.76 -0.55
N GLY A 252 11.02 20.88 -1.26
CA GLY A 252 10.68 20.91 -2.68
C GLY A 252 9.24 20.47 -2.97
N VAL A 253 8.32 20.60 -2.02
CA VAL A 253 6.90 20.25 -2.18
C VAL A 253 6.09 21.52 -2.39
N ASP A 254 5.54 21.71 -3.59
CA ASP A 254 4.74 22.91 -3.89
C ASP A 254 3.32 22.85 -3.32
N GLU A 255 2.56 23.92 -3.51
CA GLU A 255 1.17 24.06 -3.06
C GLU A 255 0.22 22.99 -3.60
N LEU A 256 0.55 22.39 -4.75
CA LEU A 256 -0.21 21.28 -5.34
C LEU A 256 0.23 19.91 -4.78
N GLY A 257 1.24 19.89 -3.92
CA GLY A 257 1.85 18.69 -3.36
C GLY A 257 2.85 18.02 -4.30
N LEU A 258 3.21 18.65 -5.42
CA LEU A 258 4.15 18.10 -6.39
C LEU A 258 5.58 18.23 -5.85
N SER A 259 6.36 17.18 -6.03
CA SER A 259 7.79 17.19 -5.75
C SER A 259 8.55 17.71 -6.97
N GLU A 260 9.84 17.95 -6.77
CA GLU A 260 10.75 18.26 -7.87
C GLU A 260 10.69 17.21 -8.99
N ALA A 261 10.62 15.92 -8.66
CA ALA A 261 10.50 14.85 -9.65
C ALA A 261 9.21 14.92 -10.47
N ASP A 262 8.07 15.27 -9.84
CA ASP A 262 6.80 15.44 -10.57
C ASP A 262 6.86 16.65 -11.50
N ARG A 263 7.43 17.77 -11.02
CA ARG A 263 7.62 18.96 -11.86
C ARG A 263 8.56 18.67 -13.03
N LYS A 264 9.63 17.90 -12.80
CA LYS A 264 10.55 17.44 -13.85
C LYS A 264 9.84 16.53 -14.85
N TYR A 265 8.96 15.62 -14.41
CA TYR A 265 8.11 14.82 -15.30
C TYR A 265 7.28 15.73 -16.23
N LEU A 266 6.56 16.71 -15.66
CA LEU A 266 5.73 17.63 -16.42
C LEU A 266 6.56 18.46 -17.40
N ASP A 267 7.72 18.94 -16.95
CA ASP A 267 8.65 19.70 -17.76
C ASP A 267 9.22 18.89 -18.92
N VAL A 268 9.58 17.63 -18.71
CA VAL A 268 10.04 16.74 -19.79
C VAL A 268 8.97 16.63 -20.87
N VAL A 269 7.72 16.33 -20.50
CA VAL A 269 6.64 16.17 -21.48
C VAL A 269 6.31 17.51 -22.18
N LYS A 270 6.30 18.61 -21.43
CA LYS A 270 5.95 19.95 -21.95
C LYS A 270 7.05 20.55 -22.83
N LYS A 271 8.29 20.60 -22.32
CA LYS A 271 9.42 21.28 -22.97
C LYS A 271 10.07 20.42 -24.05
N ASN A 272 10.28 19.13 -23.80
CA ASN A 272 11.01 18.28 -24.75
C ASN A 272 10.10 17.71 -25.85
N TYR A 273 8.80 17.56 -25.56
CA TYR A 273 7.84 16.91 -26.46
C TYR A 273 6.61 17.76 -26.78
N GLY A 274 6.63 19.07 -26.49
CA GLY A 274 5.56 20.00 -26.85
C GLY A 274 4.20 19.70 -26.20
N GLY A 275 4.18 19.05 -25.04
CA GLY A 275 2.95 18.63 -24.36
C GLY A 275 2.54 17.18 -24.64
N GLY A 276 3.25 16.47 -25.53
CA GLY A 276 3.01 15.06 -25.87
C GLY A 276 2.23 14.85 -27.17
N PRO A 277 1.86 13.60 -27.53
CA PRO A 277 1.96 12.39 -26.71
C PRO A 277 3.38 11.79 -26.64
N VAL A 278 3.77 11.29 -25.46
CA VAL A 278 5.09 10.69 -25.21
C VAL A 278 4.96 9.26 -24.66
N GLY A 279 5.76 8.33 -25.18
CA GLY A 279 5.88 6.97 -24.63
C GLY A 279 6.44 6.98 -23.21
N VAL A 280 6.04 6.01 -22.37
CA VAL A 280 6.47 5.99 -20.97
C VAL A 280 7.96 5.67 -20.84
N GLU A 281 8.48 4.88 -21.77
CA GLU A 281 9.88 4.51 -21.87
C GLU A 281 10.76 5.75 -22.09
N ASN A 282 10.30 6.70 -22.92
CA ASN A 282 11.01 7.94 -23.18
C ASN A 282 11.00 8.87 -21.96
N ILE A 283 9.87 8.94 -21.25
CA ILE A 283 9.78 9.73 -20.00
C ILE A 283 10.67 9.11 -18.92
N ALA A 284 10.61 7.79 -18.75
CA ALA A 284 11.45 7.03 -17.82
C ALA A 284 12.94 7.27 -18.09
N ALA A 285 13.35 7.17 -19.36
CA ALA A 285 14.74 7.43 -19.78
C ALA A 285 15.18 8.88 -19.50
N ALA A 286 14.32 9.89 -19.77
CA ALA A 286 14.63 11.29 -19.51
C ALA A 286 14.73 11.63 -18.01
N LEU A 287 14.04 10.88 -17.15
CA LEU A 287 14.07 11.05 -15.71
C LEU A 287 15.11 10.16 -15.01
N THR A 288 15.76 9.24 -15.74
CA THR A 288 16.64 8.20 -15.19
C THR A 288 15.92 7.33 -14.16
N GLU A 289 14.68 6.97 -14.47
CA GLU A 289 13.78 6.20 -13.61
C GLU A 289 13.31 4.94 -14.34
N ASP A 290 12.83 3.94 -13.59
CA ASP A 290 12.17 2.79 -14.20
C ASP A 290 10.72 3.11 -14.61
N VAL A 291 10.24 2.46 -15.68
CA VAL A 291 8.86 2.61 -16.17
C VAL A 291 7.83 2.32 -15.08
N GLY A 292 8.16 1.42 -14.15
CA GLY A 292 7.29 1.06 -13.04
C GLY A 292 7.06 2.23 -12.09
N THR A 293 8.15 2.88 -11.68
CA THR A 293 8.13 4.10 -10.87
C THR A 293 7.33 5.21 -11.54
N ILE A 294 7.51 5.42 -12.84
CA ILE A 294 6.69 6.40 -13.57
C ILE A 294 5.19 6.08 -13.45
N THR A 295 4.82 4.83 -13.72
CA THR A 295 3.41 4.41 -13.82
C THR A 295 2.71 4.26 -12.48
N ASP A 296 3.43 3.87 -11.43
CA ASP A 296 2.86 3.51 -10.12
C ASP A 296 3.07 4.57 -9.05
N VAL A 297 4.07 5.45 -9.21
CA VAL A 297 4.43 6.45 -8.20
C VAL A 297 4.05 7.85 -8.66
N TYR A 298 4.47 8.28 -9.85
CA TYR A 298 4.27 9.66 -10.31
C TYR A 298 2.91 9.87 -10.99
N GLU A 299 2.60 9.07 -12.02
CA GLU A 299 1.40 9.25 -12.85
C GLU A 299 0.08 9.22 -12.07
N PRO A 300 -0.16 8.35 -11.05
CA PRO A 300 -1.46 8.27 -10.40
C PRO A 300 -1.94 9.60 -9.81
N TYR A 301 -1.05 10.36 -9.17
CA TYR A 301 -1.43 11.65 -8.58
C TYR A 301 -1.54 12.77 -9.62
N LEU A 302 -0.61 12.80 -10.60
CA LEU A 302 -0.66 13.76 -11.70
C LEU A 302 -1.95 13.62 -12.53
N MET A 303 -2.38 12.38 -12.76
CA MET A 303 -3.66 12.08 -13.41
C MET A 303 -4.85 12.48 -12.53
N LYS A 304 -4.80 12.23 -11.21
CA LYS A 304 -5.85 12.67 -10.26
C LYS A 304 -6.03 14.19 -10.31
N LYS A 305 -4.93 14.95 -10.36
CA LYS A 305 -4.94 16.41 -10.47
C LYS A 305 -5.27 16.93 -11.88
N GLY A 306 -5.47 16.03 -12.86
CA GLY A 306 -5.78 16.40 -14.23
C GLY A 306 -4.61 17.03 -15.00
N LEU A 307 -3.38 16.92 -14.50
CA LEU A 307 -2.18 17.49 -15.13
C LEU A 307 -1.63 16.60 -16.24
N VAL A 308 -1.97 15.31 -16.22
CA VAL A 308 -1.51 14.30 -17.17
C VAL A 308 -2.67 13.43 -17.60
N LYS A 309 -2.73 13.10 -18.88
CA LYS A 309 -3.68 12.14 -19.45
C LYS A 309 -2.93 11.03 -20.20
N ARG A 310 -3.35 9.78 -19.97
CA ARG A 310 -2.91 8.62 -20.78
C ARG A 310 -3.79 8.52 -22.03
N THR A 311 -3.16 8.37 -23.18
CA THR A 311 -3.79 8.11 -24.48
C THR A 311 -3.18 6.86 -25.12
N PRO A 312 -3.82 6.25 -26.13
CA PRO A 312 -3.22 5.13 -26.86
C PRO A 312 -1.85 5.45 -27.47
N ARG A 313 -1.56 6.74 -27.75
CA ARG A 313 -0.30 7.21 -28.35
C ARG A 313 0.77 7.58 -27.33
N GLY A 314 0.45 7.60 -26.03
CA GLY A 314 1.35 8.05 -24.98
C GLY A 314 0.70 9.01 -23.97
N ARG A 315 1.53 9.68 -23.17
CA ARG A 315 1.12 10.63 -22.13
C ARG A 315 1.12 12.04 -22.67
N VAL A 316 0.11 12.80 -22.28
CA VAL A 316 -0.09 14.20 -22.66
C VAL A 316 -0.22 15.03 -21.38
N VAL A 317 0.47 16.16 -21.31
CA VAL A 317 0.26 17.16 -20.25
C VAL A 317 -0.91 18.04 -20.66
N VAL A 318 -1.83 18.26 -19.73
CA VAL A 318 -3.10 19.00 -19.94
C VAL A 318 -2.98 20.41 -19.41
#